data_AF-A0A7M1B4J2-F1
#
_entry.id   AF-A0A7M1B4J2-F1
#
_cell.length_a   1.000
_cell.length_b   1.000
_cell.length_c   1.000
_cell.angle_alpha   90.00
_cell.angle_beta   90.00
_cell.angle_gamma   90.00
#
_symmetry.space_group_name_H-M   'P 1'
#
loop_
_entity.id
_entity.type
_entity.pdbx_description
1 polymer ?
#
loop_
_entity_poly.entity_id
_entity_poly.type
_entity_poly.pdbx_seq_one_letter_code
_entity_poly.pdbx_strand_id
1 'polypeptide(L)' 'MELEIEKIEDLPKRLQFSLKELEEYGVISRSTAKLRIRQGKLKIRKEGIKTYVTREEAIRYFYSTFQ' A
#
# COMPACT_ATOMS: atom_id res chain seq x y z
N MET A 1 18.87 -14.15 -1.41
CA MET A 1 18.16 -12.86 -1.56
C MET A 1 16.85 -13.01 -2.35
N GLU A 2 16.32 -14.24 -2.48
CA GLU A 2 15.11 -14.54 -3.28
C GLU A 2 13.81 -14.50 -2.47
N LEU A 3 13.89 -14.52 -1.13
CA LEU A 3 12.74 -14.63 -0.23
C LEU A 3 11.84 -13.37 -0.13
N GLU A 4 12.26 -12.22 -0.68
CA GLU A 4 11.46 -10.98 -0.62
C GLU A 4 10.57 -10.76 -1.86
N ILE A 5 10.86 -11.42 -2.98
CA ILE A 5 10.15 -11.19 -4.24
C ILE A 5 8.81 -11.97 -4.27
N GLU A 6 8.74 -13.14 -3.63
CA GLU A 6 7.52 -13.98 -3.62
C GLU A 6 6.31 -13.28 -2.97
N LYS A 7 6.51 -12.35 -2.02
CA LYS A 7 5.39 -11.68 -1.33
C LYS A 7 4.59 -10.71 -2.20
N ILE A 8 5.13 -10.24 -3.33
CA ILE A 8 4.46 -9.27 -4.21
C ILE A 8 3.58 -9.95 -5.27
N GLU A 9 3.88 -11.21 -5.63
CA GLU A 9 3.05 -11.98 -6.55
C GLU A 9 1.69 -12.37 -5.95
N ASP A 10 1.60 -12.46 -4.62
CA ASP A 10 0.36 -12.72 -3.88
C ASP A 10 -0.54 -11.49 -3.71
N LEU A 11 -0.08 -10.29 -4.08
CA LEU A 11 -0.99 -9.15 -4.16
C LEU A 11 -2.01 -9.45 -5.26
N PRO A 12 -3.32 -9.46 -4.96
CA PRO A 12 -4.34 -9.67 -5.96
C PRO A 12 -4.10 -8.76 -7.15
N LYS A 13 -4.42 -9.20 -8.37
CA LYS A 13 -4.45 -8.34 -9.59
C LYS A 13 -5.45 -7.17 -9.49
N ARG A 14 -5.91 -6.81 -8.29
CA ARG A 14 -6.70 -5.63 -8.00
C ARG A 14 -5.85 -4.39 -8.21
N LEU A 15 -6.45 -3.40 -8.87
CA LEU A 15 -5.81 -2.13 -9.19
C LEU A 15 -5.72 -1.19 -7.98
N GLN A 16 -6.48 -1.45 -6.92
CA GLN A 16 -6.70 -0.53 -5.81
C GLN A 16 -6.85 -1.31 -4.50
N PHE A 17 -6.34 -0.75 -3.42
CA PHE A 17 -6.40 -1.31 -2.08
C PHE A 17 -6.91 -0.28 -1.08
N SER A 18 -7.86 -0.67 -0.25
CA SER A 18 -8.21 0.10 0.95
C SER A 18 -7.07 0.07 1.97
N LEU A 19 -7.09 1.00 2.93
CA LEU A 19 -6.11 0.99 4.02
C LEU A 19 -6.18 -0.28 4.88
N LYS A 20 -7.36 -0.92 4.95
CA LYS A 20 -7.55 -2.18 5.67
C LYS A 20 -6.84 -3.33 4.93
N GLU A 21 -7.03 -3.41 3.62
CA GLU A 21 -6.36 -4.42 2.79
C GLU A 21 -4.83 -4.26 2.85
N LEU A 22 -4.29 -3.04 2.79
CA LEU A 22 -2.84 -2.83 2.93
C LEU A 22 -2.27 -3.32 4.27
N GLU A 23 -3.05 -3.25 5.34
CA GLU A 23 -2.68 -3.78 6.65
C GLU A 23 -2.74 -5.30 6.68
N GLU A 24 -3.80 -5.89 6.11
CA GLU A 24 -3.98 -7.34 5.98
C GLU A 24 -2.87 -7.99 5.13
N TYR A 25 -2.38 -7.29 4.09
CA TYR A 25 -1.25 -7.73 3.26
C TYR A 25 0.13 -7.43 3.87
N GLY A 26 0.19 -6.84 5.07
CA GLY A 26 1.46 -6.54 5.74
C GLY A 26 2.29 -5.43 5.07
N VAL A 27 1.69 -4.61 4.21
CA VAL A 27 2.37 -3.49 3.54
C VAL A 27 2.60 -2.35 4.54
N ILE A 28 1.57 -1.98 5.29
CA ILE A 28 1.60 -0.86 6.24
C ILE A 28 0.39 -0.92 7.19
N SER A 29 0.57 -0.59 8.47
CA SER A 29 -0.57 -0.47 9.39
C SER A 29 -1.46 0.72 9.03
N ARG A 30 -2.77 0.65 9.34
CA ARG A 30 -3.73 1.73 9.06
C ARG A 30 -3.34 3.05 9.73
N SER A 31 -2.82 2.99 10.95
CA SER A 31 -2.37 4.16 11.70
C SER A 31 -1.18 4.85 11.01
N THR A 32 -0.18 4.06 10.59
CA THR A 32 0.98 4.58 9.88
C THR A 32 0.59 5.07 8.49
N ALA A 33 -0.32 4.39 7.79
CA ALA A 33 -0.82 4.84 6.49
C ALA A 33 -1.47 6.22 6.57
N LYS A 34 -2.35 6.45 7.57
CA LYS A 34 -2.94 7.77 7.82
C LYS A 34 -1.88 8.85 8.07
N LEU A 35 -0.84 8.53 8.85
CA LEU A 35 0.26 9.45 9.11
C LEU A 35 1.04 9.77 7.82
N ARG A 36 1.38 8.76 7.01
CA ARG A 36 2.11 8.92 5.75
C ARG A 36 1.31 9.69 4.70
N ILE A 37 0.00 9.50 4.65
CA ILE A 37 -0.90 10.28 3.80
C ILE A 37 -0.85 11.76 4.20
N ARG A 38 -0.97 12.05 5.50
CA ARG A 38 -0.87 13.44 6.00
C ARG A 38 0.50 14.07 5.71
N GLN A 39 1.56 13.28 5.72
CA GLN A 39 2.91 13.71 5.37
C GLN A 39 3.16 13.82 3.86
N GLY A 40 2.19 13.49 3.00
CA GLY A 40 2.36 13.45 1.54
C GLY A 40 3.27 12.32 1.04
N LYS A 41 3.65 11.37 1.91
CA LYS A 41 4.55 10.25 1.62
C LYS A 41 3.84 9.02 1.06
N LEU A 42 2.52 8.93 1.23
CA LEU A 42 1.66 7.89 0.66
C LEU A 42 0.51 8.57 -0.09
N LYS A 43 0.42 8.33 -1.40
CA LYS A 43 -0.63 8.90 -2.24
C LYS A 43 -1.90 8.06 -2.14
N ILE A 44 -3.03 8.74 -2.12
CA ILE A 44 -4.35 8.12 -2.15
C ILE A 44 -5.15 8.70 -3.31
N ARG A 45 -6.04 7.87 -3.85
CA ARG A 45 -7.12 8.30 -4.72
C ARG A 45 -8.45 8.20 -3.96
N LYS A 46 -9.33 9.14 -4.28
CA LYS A 46 -10.69 9.19 -3.75
C LYS A 46 -11.66 8.92 -4.89
N GLU A 47 -12.64 8.06 -4.64
CA GLU A 47 -13.76 7.82 -5.55
C GLU A 47 -15.03 7.89 -4.72
N GLY A 48 -15.72 9.03 -4.86
CA GLY A 48 -16.78 9.43 -3.94
C GLY A 48 -16.26 9.49 -2.49
N ILE A 49 -16.86 8.66 -1.63
CA ILE A 49 -16.57 8.60 -0.19
C ILE A 49 -15.40 7.64 0.10
N LYS A 50 -15.08 6.73 -0.84
CA LYS A 50 -14.05 5.71 -0.64
C LYS A 50 -12.67 6.27 -0.92
N THR A 51 -11.70 5.85 -0.11
CA THR A 51 -10.28 6.18 -0.26
C THR A 51 -9.49 4.90 -0.46
N TYR A 52 -8.64 4.88 -1.47
CA TYR A 52 -7.79 3.75 -1.81
C TYR A 52 -6.39 4.20 -2.23
N VAL A 53 -5.47 3.25 -2.13
CA VAL A 53 -4.10 3.34 -2.62
C VAL A 53 -4.00 2.48 -3.86
N THR A 54 -3.41 2.99 -4.95
CA THR A 54 -3.25 2.19 -6.17
C THR A 54 -2.18 1.13 -5.96
N ARG A 55 -2.22 0.06 -6.75
CA ARG A 55 -1.21 -1.00 -6.68
C ARG A 55 0.21 -0.46 -6.85
N GLU A 56 0.42 0.43 -7.82
CA GLU A 56 1.73 1.03 -8.12
C GLU A 56 2.24 1.83 -6.92
N GLU A 57 1.36 2.57 -6.26
CA GLU A 57 1.71 3.36 -5.08
C GLU A 57 2.01 2.49 -3.86
N ALA A 58 1.25 1.41 -3.66
CA ALA A 58 1.50 0.43 -2.60
C ALA A 58 2.87 -0.25 -2.80
N ILE A 59 3.18 -0.67 -4.02
CA ILE A 59 4.47 -1.27 -4.40
C ILE A 59 5.61 -0.24 -4.20
N ARG A 60 5.45 0.99 -4.69
CA ARG A 60 6.42 2.08 -4.48
C ARG A 60 6.70 2.29 -3.00
N TYR A 61 5.65 2.37 -2.19
CA TYR A 61 5.78 2.59 -0.75
C TYR A 61 6.54 1.44 -0.08
N PHE A 62 6.17 0.19 -0.41
CA PHE A 62 6.81 -1.01 0.11
C PHE A 62 8.31 -0.98 -0.18
N TYR A 63 8.72 -0.91 -1.45
CA TYR A 63 10.15 -0.89 -1.79
C TYR A 63 10.90 0.32 -1.23
N SER A 64 10.28 1.49 -1.14
CA SER A 64 10.93 2.67 -0.52
C SER A 64 11.15 2.57 0.99
N THR A 65 10.49 1.60 1.65
CA THR A 65 10.60 1.39 3.10
C THR A 65 11.57 0.27 3.45
N PHE A 66 11.83 -0.67 2.53
CA PHE A 66 12.67 -1.85 2.75
C PHE A 66 14.03 -1.82 2.03
N GLN A 67 14.33 -0.77 1.25
CA GLN A 67 15.70 -0.39 0.86
C GLN A 67 16.33 0.52 1.92
#